data_AF-A0A4Q4WT58-F1
#
_entry.id   AF-A0A4Q4WT58-F1
#
_cell.length_a   1.000
_cell.length_b   1.000
_cell.length_c   1.000
_cell.angle_alpha   90.00
_cell.angle_beta   90.00
_cell.angle_gamma   90.00
#
_symmetry.space_group_name_H-M   'P 1'
#
loop_
_entity.id
_entity.type
_entity.pdbx_description
1 polymer ?
#
loop_
_entity_poly.entity_id
_entity_poly.type
_entity_poly.pdbx_seq_one_letter_code
_entity_poly.pdbx_strand_id
1 'polypeptide(L)'
;MGSAYSAKPAYVLGLESVAIITNGTNVTKKWMERHGRWVYVIGVSCYSFEEKKNIAISRATGEKATQLLRIRDWCRQLGIKFKLNMVAFRVLCVEGENDAVEKGAQLNKRKRDAKKLLISDEQFNAFCNKHQHLECFIPEPNSVMASSYFLLDKFLCFLDKGSGVEKPWRSIPEVRVQRAPSEVRWDQETFNERPPVGW
;
A
#
# COMPACT_ATOMS: atom_id res chain seq x y z
N MET A 1 -32.65 -18.20 -8.52
CA MET A 1 -32.56 -17.37 -7.29
C MET A 1 -31.23 -16.64 -7.32
N GLY A 2 -31.20 -15.44 -7.91
CA GLY A 2 -30.00 -14.61 -8.01
C GLY A 2 -29.86 -13.76 -6.75
N SER A 3 -28.80 -14.00 -5.97
CA SER A 3 -28.44 -13.11 -4.86
C SER A 3 -28.08 -11.75 -5.44
N ALA A 4 -28.88 -10.74 -5.11
CA ALA A 4 -28.63 -9.36 -5.46
C ALA A 4 -27.35 -8.91 -4.76
N TYR A 5 -26.21 -9.07 -5.44
CA TYR A 5 -25.01 -8.31 -5.15
C TYR A 5 -25.38 -6.84 -5.34
N SER A 6 -25.74 -6.16 -4.24
CA SER A 6 -25.99 -4.73 -4.26
C SER A 6 -24.75 -4.06 -4.84
N ALA A 7 -24.88 -3.45 -6.02
CA ALA A 7 -23.77 -2.87 -6.75
C ALA A 7 -22.94 -1.96 -5.84
N LYS A 8 -21.70 -2.37 -5.57
CA LYS A 8 -20.72 -1.55 -4.84
C LYS A 8 -20.37 -0.29 -5.70
N PRO A 9 -19.98 0.87 -5.12
CA PRO A 9 -19.79 2.11 -5.88
C PRO A 9 -18.71 1.99 -6.96
N ALA A 10 -17.77 1.05 -6.77
CA ALA A 10 -16.73 0.66 -7.72
C ALA A 10 -17.28 0.33 -9.12
N TYR A 11 -18.48 -0.25 -9.20
CA TYR A 11 -19.10 -0.65 -10.46
C TYR A 11 -19.44 0.54 -11.36
N VAL A 12 -19.69 1.74 -10.80
CA VAL A 12 -19.92 2.97 -11.59
C VAL A 12 -18.66 3.36 -12.38
N LEU A 13 -17.48 2.99 -11.87
CA LEU A 13 -16.18 3.22 -12.52
C LEU A 13 -15.67 1.98 -13.26
N GLY A 14 -16.47 0.91 -13.36
CA GLY A 14 -16.03 -0.37 -13.94
C GLY A 14 -14.96 -1.10 -13.12
N LEU A 15 -14.77 -0.73 -11.84
CA LEU A 15 -13.79 -1.36 -10.96
C LEU A 15 -14.41 -2.58 -10.27
N GLU A 16 -13.71 -3.72 -10.35
CA GLU A 16 -14.19 -5.00 -9.79
C GLU A 16 -14.21 -5.01 -8.25
N SER A 17 -13.31 -4.26 -7.61
CA SER A 17 -13.19 -4.25 -6.16
C SER A 17 -12.60 -2.94 -5.59
N VAL A 18 -12.85 -2.69 -4.31
CA VAL A 18 -12.27 -1.57 -3.55
C VAL A 18 -11.41 -2.14 -2.43
N ALA A 19 -10.13 -1.77 -2.42
CA ALA A 19 -9.20 -2.08 -1.34
C ALA A 19 -8.79 -0.80 -0.61
N ILE A 20 -8.63 -0.89 0.71
CA ILE A 20 -8.12 0.22 1.53
C ILE A 20 -6.86 -0.25 2.24
N ILE A 21 -5.76 0.47 2.04
CA ILE A 21 -4.51 0.26 2.79
C ILE A 21 -4.41 1.31 3.89
N THR A 22 -4.22 0.88 5.15
CA THR A 22 -4.24 1.76 6.32
C THR A 22 -3.22 1.33 7.37
N ASN A 23 -2.79 2.25 8.22
CA ASN A 23 -2.00 1.91 9.41
C ASN A 23 -2.85 1.32 10.56
N GLY A 24 -4.18 1.35 10.43
CA GLY A 24 -5.14 0.75 11.36
C GLY A 24 -5.53 1.62 12.56
N THR A 25 -4.75 2.66 12.91
CA THR A 25 -4.91 3.42 14.17
C THR A 25 -6.28 4.09 14.28
N ASN A 26 -6.83 4.61 13.18
CA ASN A 26 -8.12 5.32 13.17
C ASN A 26 -9.29 4.46 12.69
N VAL A 27 -9.09 3.16 12.49
CA VAL A 27 -10.18 2.26 12.08
C VAL A 27 -11.04 1.95 13.31
N THR A 28 -12.34 2.21 13.22
CA THR A 28 -13.29 1.95 14.31
C THR A 28 -14.34 0.96 13.86
N LYS A 29 -14.91 0.20 14.81
CA LYS A 29 -16.02 -0.73 14.54
C LYS A 29 -17.21 -0.01 13.88
N LYS A 30 -17.56 1.19 14.38
CA LYS A 30 -18.63 2.03 13.83
C LYS A 30 -18.42 2.36 12.35
N TRP A 31 -17.19 2.69 11.96
CA TRP A 31 -16.86 2.95 10.56
C TRP A 31 -16.99 1.68 9.71
N MET A 32 -16.48 0.55 10.21
CA MET A 32 -16.55 -0.75 9.55
C MET A 32 -18.01 -1.18 9.32
N GLU A 33 -18.88 -1.08 10.32
CA GLU A 33 -20.29 -1.43 10.20
C GLU A 33 -21.04 -0.52 9.21
N ARG A 34 -20.69 0.78 9.17
CA ARG A 34 -21.35 1.74 8.28
C ARG A 34 -20.90 1.62 6.82
N HIS A 35 -19.61 1.41 6.58
CA HIS A 35 -19.01 1.53 5.24
C HIS A 35 -18.42 0.22 4.69
N GLY A 36 -18.20 -0.78 5.55
CA GLY A 36 -17.53 -2.02 5.21
C GLY A 36 -18.18 -2.80 4.07
N ARG A 37 -19.50 -2.67 3.87
CA ARG A 37 -20.23 -3.29 2.75
C ARG A 37 -19.65 -2.93 1.36
N TRP A 38 -19.01 -1.76 1.26
CA TRP A 38 -18.44 -1.25 0.01
C TRP A 38 -16.97 -1.63 -0.18
N VAL A 39 -16.33 -2.15 0.85
CA VAL A 39 -14.91 -2.49 0.87
C VAL A 39 -14.78 -4.00 0.62
N TYR A 40 -13.90 -4.37 -0.30
CA TYR A 40 -13.59 -5.78 -0.56
C TYR A 40 -12.43 -6.26 0.31
N VAL A 41 -11.36 -5.45 0.39
CA VAL A 41 -10.14 -5.78 1.12
C VAL A 41 -9.74 -4.62 2.03
N ILE A 42 -9.34 -4.92 3.26
CA ILE A 42 -8.62 -3.99 4.12
C ILE A 42 -7.22 -4.53 4.37
N GLY A 43 -6.22 -3.81 3.87
CA GLY A 43 -4.81 -4.04 4.14
C GLY A 43 -4.33 -3.21 5.32
N VAL A 44 -3.86 -3.85 6.38
CA VAL A 44 -3.28 -3.14 7.55
C VAL A 44 -1.77 -3.22 7.52
N SER A 45 -1.11 -2.07 7.53
CA SER A 45 0.36 -1.98 7.54
C SER A 45 0.94 -2.18 8.94
N CYS A 46 1.70 -3.26 9.12
CA CYS A 46 2.40 -3.59 10.36
C CYS A 46 3.89 -3.83 10.09
N TYR A 47 4.77 -3.17 10.81
CA TYR A 47 6.23 -3.27 10.59
C TYR A 47 6.91 -4.26 11.52
N SER A 48 6.34 -4.47 12.71
CA SER A 48 6.89 -5.35 13.74
C SER A 48 5.79 -5.71 14.74
N PHE A 49 5.78 -6.96 15.22
CA PHE A 49 4.94 -7.35 16.35
C PHE A 49 5.61 -7.06 17.70
N GLU A 50 6.92 -6.81 17.72
CA GLU A 50 7.61 -6.27 18.90
C GLU A 50 7.28 -4.79 19.04
N GLU A 51 6.60 -4.43 20.12
CA GLU A 51 6.04 -3.10 20.35
C GLU A 51 7.11 -2.00 20.35
N LYS A 52 8.25 -2.23 21.02
CA LYS A 52 9.38 -1.27 21.05
C LYS A 52 9.92 -0.98 19.65
N LYS A 53 10.11 -2.01 18.81
CA LYS A 53 10.56 -1.85 17.42
C LYS A 53 9.50 -1.17 16.57
N ASN A 54 8.22 -1.53 16.77
CA ASN A 54 7.12 -0.92 16.03
C ASN A 54 6.95 0.56 16.38
N ILE A 55 7.15 0.97 17.64
CA ILE A 55 7.15 2.39 18.04
C ILE A 55 8.37 3.13 17.47
N ALA A 56 9.55 2.50 17.44
CA ALA A 56 10.74 3.12 16.87
C ALA A 56 10.62 3.39 15.35
N ILE A 57 9.93 2.48 14.64
CA ILE A 57 9.81 2.52 13.17
C ILE A 57 8.52 3.24 12.72
N SER A 58 7.44 3.12 13.50
CA SER A 58 6.12 3.65 13.15
C SER A 58 5.72 4.82 14.04
N ARG A 59 4.78 5.66 13.57
CA ARG A 59 4.23 6.78 14.36
C ARG A 59 3.19 6.32 15.42
N ALA A 60 3.23 5.06 15.85
CA ALA A 60 2.20 4.48 16.69
C ALA A 60 2.50 4.67 18.19
N THR A 61 1.46 4.94 18.95
CA THR A 61 1.41 4.73 20.40
C THR A 61 1.11 3.26 20.66
N GLY A 62 1.50 2.73 21.83
CA GLY A 62 1.30 1.31 22.18
C GLY A 62 -0.14 0.82 21.94
N GLU A 63 -0.31 -0.50 21.75
CA GLU A 63 -1.54 -1.24 21.36
C GLU A 63 -1.77 -1.56 19.86
N LYS A 64 -0.81 -1.29 18.97
CA LYS A 64 -1.01 -1.55 17.52
C LYS A 64 -1.32 -3.02 17.18
N ALA A 65 -0.71 -3.98 17.88
CA ALA A 65 -1.00 -5.40 17.68
C ALA A 65 -2.45 -5.75 18.06
N THR A 66 -2.94 -5.21 19.19
CA THR A 66 -4.34 -5.36 19.63
C THR A 66 -5.29 -4.78 18.60
N GLN A 67 -5.01 -3.58 18.10
CA GLN A 67 -5.84 -2.94 17.08
C GLN A 67 -5.88 -3.73 15.76
N LEU A 68 -4.75 -4.30 15.35
CA LEU A 68 -4.68 -5.17 14.17
C LEU A 68 -5.59 -6.39 14.32
N LEU A 69 -5.55 -7.05 15.48
CA LEU A 69 -6.42 -8.21 15.77
C LEU A 69 -7.90 -7.81 15.77
N ARG A 70 -8.25 -6.65 16.35
CA ARG A 70 -9.61 -6.12 16.29
C ARG A 70 -10.09 -5.91 14.85
N ILE A 71 -9.28 -5.28 14.00
CA ILE A 71 -9.62 -5.04 12.60
C ILE A 71 -9.81 -6.38 11.86
N ARG A 72 -8.92 -7.35 12.07
CA ARG A 72 -9.05 -8.71 11.51
C ARG A 72 -10.40 -9.33 11.88
N ASP A 73 -10.78 -9.24 13.15
CA ASP A 73 -12.01 -9.86 13.65
C ASP A 73 -13.25 -9.17 13.09
N TRP A 74 -13.24 -7.83 12.99
CA TRP A 74 -14.32 -7.08 12.34
C TRP A 74 -14.42 -7.41 10.84
N CYS A 75 -13.30 -7.57 10.15
CA CYS A 75 -13.28 -7.98 8.74
C CYS A 75 -13.96 -9.35 8.58
N ARG A 76 -13.60 -10.32 9.43
CA ARG A 76 -14.22 -11.66 9.44
C ARG A 76 -15.72 -11.59 9.69
N GLN A 77 -16.17 -10.79 10.66
CA GLN A 77 -17.59 -10.63 10.98
C GLN A 77 -18.40 -10.00 9.84
N LEU A 78 -17.79 -9.09 9.07
CA LEU A 78 -18.47 -8.32 8.03
C LEU A 78 -18.26 -8.88 6.61
N GLY A 79 -17.58 -10.03 6.47
CA GLY A 79 -17.28 -10.63 5.17
C GLY A 79 -16.31 -9.82 4.31
N ILE A 80 -15.43 -9.03 4.95
CA ILE A 80 -14.39 -8.23 4.30
C ILE A 80 -13.09 -9.04 4.33
N LYS A 81 -12.36 -9.09 3.22
CA LYS A 81 -11.07 -9.77 3.18
C LYS A 81 -10.01 -8.95 3.92
N PHE A 82 -9.22 -9.61 4.76
CA PHE A 82 -8.18 -8.97 5.55
C PHE A 82 -6.81 -9.29 4.96
N LYS A 83 -5.99 -8.26 4.70
CA LYS A 83 -4.59 -8.39 4.27
C LYS A 83 -3.67 -7.78 5.33
N LEU A 84 -2.61 -8.50 5.70
CA LEU A 84 -1.53 -7.92 6.49
C LEU A 84 -0.43 -7.45 5.54
N ASN A 85 -0.12 -6.16 5.53
CA ASN A 85 1.00 -5.63 4.78
C ASN A 85 2.19 -5.47 5.73
N MET A 86 3.19 -6.32 5.57
CA MET A 86 4.44 -6.21 6.31
C MET A 86 5.53 -5.67 5.40
N VAL A 87 6.13 -4.54 5.80
CA VAL A 87 7.30 -4.00 5.10
C VAL A 87 8.53 -4.53 5.82
N ALA A 88 9.13 -5.58 5.27
CA ALA A 88 10.53 -5.92 5.55
C ALA A 88 11.38 -4.86 4.86
N PHE A 89 12.18 -4.10 5.60
CA PHE A 89 12.66 -2.77 5.22
C PHE A 89 13.29 -2.67 3.82
N ARG A 90 12.51 -2.18 2.87
CA ARG A 90 12.94 -1.16 1.91
C ARG A 90 11.74 -0.24 1.76
N VAL A 91 11.82 0.97 2.33
CA VAL A 91 10.96 2.05 1.83
C VAL A 91 11.44 2.27 0.40
N LEU A 92 10.56 2.23 -0.60
CA LEU A 92 10.93 2.62 -1.95
C LEU A 92 11.54 4.03 -1.84
N CYS A 93 12.84 4.13 -2.13
CA CYS A 93 13.51 5.41 -2.20
C CYS A 93 12.99 6.08 -3.48
N VAL A 94 12.15 7.09 -3.29
CA VAL A 94 11.62 7.92 -4.36
C VAL A 94 12.42 9.20 -4.28
N GLU A 95 13.21 9.45 -5.33
CA GLU A 95 14.04 10.65 -5.44
C GLU A 95 13.16 11.89 -5.31
N GLY A 96 13.57 12.83 -4.44
CA GLY A 96 12.79 14.00 -4.11
C GLY A 96 11.68 13.79 -3.09
N GLU A 97 11.29 12.59 -2.67
CA GLU A 97 10.25 12.37 -1.65
C GLU A 97 10.81 11.91 -0.29
N ASN A 98 11.71 10.92 -0.29
CA ASN A 98 12.26 10.32 0.94
C ASN A 98 13.76 9.97 0.83
N ASP A 99 14.51 10.81 0.13
CA ASP A 99 15.96 10.72 -0.09
C ASP A 99 16.75 11.90 0.50
N ALA A 100 16.06 12.81 1.20
CA ALA A 100 16.63 14.04 1.74
C ALA A 100 17.71 13.75 2.80
N VAL A 101 18.91 14.26 2.57
CA VAL A 101 20.02 14.23 3.55
C VAL A 101 19.58 15.00 4.81
N GLU A 102 19.92 14.47 5.98
CA GLU A 102 19.48 14.92 7.32
C GLU A 102 19.63 16.44 7.57
N LYS A 103 20.57 17.11 6.90
CA LYS A 103 20.79 18.57 6.97
C LYS A 103 19.82 19.42 6.13
N GLY A 104 19.04 18.81 5.24
CA GLY A 104 18.07 19.48 4.35
C GLY A 104 16.60 19.14 4.66
N ALA A 105 16.34 18.32 5.68
CA ALA A 105 15.00 17.97 6.12
C ALA A 105 14.33 19.17 6.83
N GLN A 106 13.75 20.09 6.06
CA GLN A 106 12.90 21.12 6.64
C GLN A 106 11.65 20.45 7.26
N LEU A 107 11.40 20.70 8.55
CA LEU A 107 10.32 20.07 9.35
C LEU A 107 8.91 20.16 8.73
N ASN A 108 8.70 21.06 7.77
CA ASN A 108 7.45 21.30 7.06
C ASN A 108 7.27 20.42 5.79
N LYS A 109 8.30 19.71 5.33
CA LYS A 109 8.23 18.71 4.25
C LYS A 109 8.63 17.36 4.85
N ARG A 110 7.73 16.38 4.86
CA ARG A 110 7.88 15.05 5.50
C ARG A 110 8.94 14.15 4.83
N LYS A 111 10.04 14.71 4.34
CA LYS A 111 11.14 13.97 3.69
C LYS A 111 12.09 13.45 4.76
N ARG A 112 12.28 12.13 4.81
CA ARG A 112 13.23 11.46 5.70
C ARG A 112 14.22 10.69 4.85
N ASP A 113 15.45 10.52 5.32
CA ASP A 113 16.46 9.71 4.63
C ASP A 113 16.15 8.21 4.76
N ALA A 114 15.57 7.61 3.71
CA ALA A 114 15.30 6.18 3.65
C ALA A 114 16.58 5.33 3.50
N LYS A 115 17.73 5.92 3.14
CA LYS A 115 18.97 5.19 2.86
C LYS A 115 19.48 4.42 4.07
N LYS A 116 19.26 4.94 5.27
CA LYS A 116 19.64 4.30 6.55
C LYS A 116 18.83 3.03 6.86
N LEU A 117 17.75 2.77 6.12
CA LEU A 117 16.83 1.63 6.32
C LEU A 117 16.84 0.64 5.15
N LEU A 118 17.79 0.77 4.22
CA LEU A 118 17.91 -0.14 3.07
C LEU A 118 18.46 -1.50 3.51
N ILE A 119 17.82 -2.57 3.04
CA ILE A 119 18.35 -3.92 3.09
C ILE A 119 18.78 -4.37 1.69
N SER A 120 19.76 -5.27 1.62
CA SER A 120 20.17 -5.88 0.36
C SER A 120 19.14 -6.89 -0.13
N ASP A 121 19.19 -7.25 -1.42
CA ASP A 121 18.30 -8.26 -1.99
C ASP A 121 18.54 -9.63 -1.35
N GLU A 122 19.77 -9.94 -0.92
CA GLU A 122 20.09 -11.17 -0.17
C GLU A 122 19.41 -11.18 1.21
N GLN A 123 19.41 -10.06 1.93
CA GLN A 123 18.73 -9.93 3.21
C GLN A 123 17.21 -10.08 3.06
N PHE A 124 16.64 -9.51 2.00
CA PHE A 124 15.23 -9.68 1.66
C PHE A 124 14.89 -11.14 1.32
N ASN A 125 15.71 -11.79 0.51
CA ASN A 125 15.53 -13.21 0.14
C ASN A 125 15.65 -14.13 1.35
N ALA A 126 16.58 -13.87 2.26
CA ALA A 126 16.69 -14.62 3.53
C ALA A 126 15.43 -14.47 4.39
N PHE A 127 14.86 -13.26 4.46
CA PHE A 127 13.59 -13.03 5.13
C PHE A 127 12.45 -13.81 4.45
N CYS A 128 12.36 -13.79 3.12
CA CYS A 128 11.34 -14.51 2.38
C CYS A 128 11.43 -16.02 2.63
N ASN A 129 12.64 -16.61 2.51
CA ASN A 129 12.88 -18.02 2.74
C ASN A 129 12.42 -18.48 4.13
N LYS A 130 12.66 -17.66 5.16
CA LYS A 130 12.22 -17.95 6.53
C LYS A 130 10.69 -18.03 6.66
N HIS A 131 9.93 -17.31 5.84
CA HIS A 131 8.47 -17.19 5.93
C HIS A 131 7.71 -17.93 4.83
N GLN A 132 8.39 -18.68 3.96
CA GLN A 132 7.77 -19.52 2.91
C GLN A 132 6.78 -20.56 3.44
N HIS A 133 6.88 -20.91 4.73
CA HIS A 133 5.94 -21.83 5.39
C HIS A 133 4.53 -21.23 5.55
N LEU A 134 4.35 -19.93 5.33
CA LEU A 134 3.05 -19.26 5.39
C LEU A 134 2.41 -19.24 4.00
N GLU A 135 1.28 -19.94 3.83
CA GLU A 135 0.57 -20.02 2.55
C GLU A 135 0.14 -18.65 2.01
N CYS A 136 -0.21 -17.71 2.90
CA CYS A 136 -0.63 -16.36 2.53
C CYS A 136 0.53 -15.38 2.30
N PHE A 137 1.78 -15.85 2.34
CA PHE A 137 2.97 -15.00 2.19
C PHE A 137 3.30 -14.77 0.71
N ILE A 138 3.13 -13.53 0.28
CA ILE A 138 3.43 -13.09 -1.09
C ILE A 138 4.57 -12.06 -1.02
N PRO A 139 5.81 -12.42 -1.40
CA PRO A 139 6.93 -11.49 -1.43
C PRO A 139 6.82 -10.54 -2.63
N GLU A 140 6.96 -9.23 -2.40
CA GLU A 140 6.99 -8.20 -3.44
C GLU A 140 8.33 -7.44 -3.38
N PRO A 141 9.37 -7.87 -4.13
CA PRO A 141 10.63 -7.12 -4.19
C PRO A 141 10.43 -5.78 -4.89
N ASN A 142 11.37 -4.86 -4.68
CA ASN A 142 11.23 -3.50 -5.19
C ASN A 142 11.32 -3.38 -6.71
N SER A 143 12.04 -4.29 -7.36
CA SER A 143 12.08 -4.42 -8.83
C SER A 143 10.67 -4.55 -9.39
N VAL A 144 9.83 -5.35 -8.72
CA VAL A 144 8.42 -5.50 -9.04
C VAL A 144 7.65 -4.25 -8.62
N MET A 145 7.69 -3.85 -7.34
CA MET A 145 6.85 -2.74 -6.82
C MET A 145 6.98 -1.39 -7.57
N ALA A 146 8.16 -1.09 -8.11
CA ALA A 146 8.41 0.18 -8.79
C ALA A 146 7.55 0.33 -10.06
N SER A 147 7.42 -0.70 -10.88
CA SER A 147 6.83 -0.57 -12.22
C SER A 147 5.36 -0.97 -12.33
N SER A 148 4.79 -1.59 -11.29
CA SER A 148 3.50 -2.30 -11.36
C SER A 148 2.37 -1.67 -10.55
N TYR A 149 2.44 -0.37 -10.28
CA TYR A 149 1.31 0.39 -9.71
C TYR A 149 1.14 1.72 -10.45
N PHE A 150 -0.07 2.01 -10.93
CA PHE A 150 -0.49 3.38 -11.19
C PHE A 150 -0.78 4.06 -9.85
N LEU A 151 -0.04 5.13 -9.57
CA LEU A 151 -0.29 5.96 -8.39
C LEU A 151 -0.90 7.28 -8.83
N LEU A 152 -1.99 7.65 -8.17
CA LEU A 152 -2.57 8.97 -8.24
C LEU A 152 -2.31 9.70 -6.93
N ASP A 153 -1.88 10.94 -7.03
CA ASP A 153 -1.73 11.81 -5.87
C ASP A 153 -3.08 12.38 -5.40
N LYS A 154 -3.05 13.24 -4.38
CA LYS A 154 -4.25 13.90 -3.84
C LYS A 154 -4.92 14.89 -4.80
N PHE A 155 -4.25 15.26 -5.88
CA PHE A 155 -4.74 16.13 -6.94
C PHE A 155 -5.15 15.35 -8.19
N LEU A 156 -5.19 14.01 -8.12
CA LEU A 156 -5.51 13.12 -9.24
C LEU A 156 -4.52 13.25 -10.41
N CYS A 157 -3.25 13.51 -10.09
CA CYS A 157 -2.15 13.48 -11.05
C CYS A 157 -1.46 12.12 -10.98
N PHE A 158 -1.08 11.55 -12.14
CA PHE A 158 -0.28 10.33 -12.17
C PHE A 158 1.16 10.59 -11.73
N LEU A 159 1.72 9.67 -10.95
CA LEU A 159 3.13 9.68 -10.56
C LEU A 159 3.95 8.76 -11.47
N ASP A 160 4.95 9.32 -12.14
CA ASP A 160 5.97 8.55 -12.87
C ASP A 160 7.14 8.22 -11.94
N LYS A 161 7.49 6.93 -11.86
CA LYS A 161 8.60 6.41 -11.04
C LYS A 161 9.91 6.25 -11.83
N GLY A 162 9.96 6.77 -13.06
CA GLY A 162 11.19 6.86 -13.86
C GLY A 162 12.34 7.60 -13.16
N SER A 163 13.56 7.39 -13.67
CA SER A 163 14.88 7.67 -13.09
C SER A 163 15.14 9.10 -12.55
N GLY A 164 14.44 9.51 -11.51
CA GLY A 164 14.94 10.49 -10.56
C GLY A 164 14.28 11.87 -10.51
N VAL A 165 13.21 12.12 -11.27
CA VAL A 165 12.50 13.40 -11.16
C VAL A 165 11.01 13.19 -11.29
N GLU A 166 10.30 13.40 -10.18
CA GLU A 166 8.84 13.56 -10.15
C GLU A 166 8.47 14.76 -11.04
N LYS A 167 7.94 14.49 -12.23
CA LYS A 167 7.36 15.53 -13.07
C LYS A 167 5.90 15.68 -12.65
N PRO A 168 5.45 16.85 -12.17
CA PRO A 168 4.05 17.08 -11.89
C PRO A 168 3.27 17.06 -13.21
N TRP A 169 2.55 15.98 -13.46
CA TRP A 169 1.65 15.87 -14.61
C TRP A 169 0.33 16.56 -14.29
N ARG A 170 -0.39 16.95 -15.35
CA ARG A 170 -1.68 17.65 -15.23
C ARG A 170 -2.74 16.71 -14.63
N SER A 171 -3.66 17.29 -13.86
CA SER A 171 -4.72 16.56 -13.16
C SER A 171 -5.65 15.85 -14.17
N ILE A 172 -6.12 14.64 -13.86
CA ILE A 172 -7.10 13.90 -14.69
C ILE A 172 -8.31 14.76 -15.15
N PRO A 173 -8.89 15.62 -14.29
CA PRO A 173 -9.88 16.62 -14.69
C PRO A 173 -9.49 17.52 -15.87
N GLU A 174 -8.22 17.85 -16.02
CA GLU A 174 -7.69 18.75 -17.07
C GLU A 174 -7.29 18.00 -18.34
N VAL A 175 -6.83 16.75 -18.19
CA VAL A 175 -6.39 15.90 -19.30
C VAL A 175 -7.15 14.60 -19.21
N ARG A 176 -8.27 14.51 -19.95
CA ARG A 176 -9.16 13.34 -20.03
C ARG A 176 -8.37 12.03 -19.88
N VAL A 177 -8.87 11.13 -19.01
CA VAL A 177 -8.27 9.82 -18.61
C VAL A 177 -7.64 9.03 -19.77
N GLN A 178 -8.12 9.19 -21.00
CA GLN A 178 -7.63 8.48 -22.19
C GLN A 178 -6.25 8.94 -22.69
N ARG A 179 -5.76 10.14 -22.32
CA ARG A 179 -4.45 10.66 -22.74
C ARG A 179 -3.36 10.58 -21.66
N ALA A 180 -3.76 10.41 -20.41
CA ALA A 180 -2.82 10.39 -19.28
C ALA A 180 -1.97 9.10 -19.15
N PRO A 181 -2.48 7.88 -19.47
CA PRO A 181 -1.68 6.66 -19.40
C PRO A 181 -0.55 6.60 -20.43
N SER A 182 -0.70 7.24 -21.60
CA SER A 182 0.37 7.32 -22.61
C SER A 182 1.56 8.18 -22.18
N GLU A 183 1.41 8.94 -21.10
CA GLU A 183 2.45 9.82 -20.55
C GLU A 183 3.18 9.18 -19.36
N VAL A 184 2.77 7.98 -18.91
CA VAL A 184 3.34 7.28 -17.76
C VAL A 184 4.00 5.99 -18.23
N ARG A 185 5.24 5.73 -17.80
CA ARG A 185 5.88 4.41 -18.00
C ARG A 185 5.16 3.37 -17.14
N TRP A 186 4.24 2.65 -17.75
CA TRP A 186 3.64 1.45 -17.17
C TRP A 186 4.26 0.21 -17.78
N ASP A 187 4.83 -0.64 -16.94
CA ASP A 187 5.26 -1.97 -17.33
C ASP A 187 4.14 -2.97 -17.05
N GLN A 188 3.38 -3.28 -18.10
CA GLN A 188 2.28 -4.23 -18.03
C GLN A 188 2.79 -5.67 -17.83
N GLU A 189 3.99 -6.00 -18.30
CA GLU A 189 4.58 -7.33 -18.14
C GLU A 189 4.91 -7.59 -16.66
N THR A 190 5.62 -6.68 -16.01
CA THR A 190 5.92 -6.78 -14.57
C THR A 190 4.65 -6.77 -13.70
N PHE A 191 3.58 -6.09 -14.13
CA PHE A 191 2.29 -6.16 -13.43
C PHE A 191 1.67 -7.57 -13.48
N ASN A 192 1.74 -8.23 -14.63
CA ASN A 192 1.19 -9.56 -14.82
C ASN A 192 2.03 -10.66 -14.16
N GLU A 193 3.33 -10.43 -13.96
CA GLU A 193 4.22 -11.34 -13.23
C GLU A 193 3.93 -11.41 -11.73
N ARG A 194 3.11 -10.51 -11.20
CA ARG A 194 2.72 -10.55 -9.80
C ARG A 194 1.92 -11.81 -9.50
N PRO A 195 2.23 -12.51 -8.40
CA PRO A 195 1.38 -13.60 -7.94
C PRO A 195 -0.06 -13.07 -7.79
N PRO A 196 -1.07 -13.74 -8.37
CA PRO A 196 -2.44 -13.40 -8.06
C PRO A 196 -2.61 -13.49 -6.54
N VAL A 197 -3.33 -12.54 -5.96
CA VAL A 197 -3.67 -12.64 -4.54
C VAL A 197 -4.61 -13.83 -4.40
N GLY A 198 -4.03 -15.01 -4.13
CA GLY A 198 -4.78 -16.22 -3.80
C GLY A 198 -5.57 -15.94 -2.53
N TRP A 199 -6.88 -16.06 -2.63
CA TRP A 199 -7.81 -15.81 -1.53
C TRP A 199 -8.53 -17.08 -1.15
#